data_AF-A0A8H4JQD0-F1
#
_entry.id   AF-A0A8H4JQD0-F1
#
_cell.length_a   1.000
_cell.length_b   1.000
_cell.length_c   1.000
_cell.angle_alpha   90.00
_cell.angle_beta   90.00
_cell.angle_gamma   90.00
#
_symmetry.space_group_name_H-M   'P 1'
#
loop_
_entity.id
_entity.type
_entity.pdbx_description
1 polymer ?
#
loop_
_entity_poly.entity_id
_entity_poly.type
_entity_poly.pdbx_seq_one_letter_code
_entity_poly.pdbx_strand_id
1 'polypeptide(L)'
;MHESGALAELIATLPYTDALELFHLLREAPKPELPGPESSPEVPRPPSQQSLLTSILPSSPNTLELELMVRHPIAYPFLTPVQATSLPVQRLLTPTRLQRPQLPLTPSSGDSLDTSSRSSPELAQGDDEATIESDLSAIMAGLSLTRADLINQIDISRWTSLPIPNNIAIRVISLYIHNDYPVLPLFHADLFLRDLVQARPYFCSRFLVSALLSWGCAYTALHPDAAPWSGAFFVEARDLWEQMSEKESVTLCNVSGLHLMSMTAVCHGRDLLACRYLRTGLQLAKSMGLVNVPSGSASADAWLQGYDDWRRAASYTAWG
;
A
#
# COMPACT_ATOMS: atom_id res chain seq x y z
N MET A 1 -46.68 -32.90 -16.65
CA MET A 1 -45.20 -33.00 -16.69
C MET A 1 -44.62 -33.24 -18.09
N HIS A 2 -45.39 -33.52 -19.15
CA HIS A 2 -44.82 -33.76 -20.50
C HIS A 2 -44.59 -32.51 -21.35
N GLU A 3 -45.29 -31.41 -21.10
CA GLU A 3 -45.24 -30.22 -21.98
C GLU A 3 -44.02 -29.31 -21.73
N SER A 4 -43.50 -29.27 -20.50
CA SER A 4 -42.39 -28.35 -20.16
C SER A 4 -41.03 -28.80 -20.72
N GLY A 5 -40.84 -30.10 -20.97
CA GLY A 5 -39.62 -30.63 -21.57
C GLY A 5 -39.57 -30.40 -23.08
N ALA A 6 -40.71 -30.55 -23.76
CA ALA A 6 -40.82 -30.34 -25.21
C ALA A 6 -40.51 -28.90 -25.61
N LEU A 7 -40.88 -27.92 -24.78
CA LEU A 7 -40.63 -26.51 -25.03
C LEU A 7 -39.15 -26.14 -24.91
N ALA A 8 -38.41 -26.77 -24.00
CA ALA A 8 -36.98 -26.56 -23.82
C ALA A 8 -36.16 -27.17 -24.97
N GLU A 9 -36.54 -28.35 -25.47
CA GLU A 9 -35.94 -28.93 -26.66
C GLU A 9 -36.24 -28.12 -27.92
N LEU A 10 -37.42 -27.51 -28.01
CA LEU A 10 -37.79 -26.66 -29.14
C LEU A 10 -36.92 -25.39 -29.21
N ILE A 11 -36.70 -24.71 -28.08
CA ILE A 11 -35.83 -23.53 -28.00
C ILE A 11 -34.37 -23.89 -28.34
N ALA A 12 -33.92 -25.07 -27.95
CA ALA A 12 -32.55 -25.51 -28.20
C ALA A 12 -32.28 -25.87 -29.68
N THR A 13 -33.33 -26.17 -30.46
CA THR A 13 -33.21 -26.62 -31.85
C THR A 13 -33.53 -25.55 -32.90
N LEU A 14 -34.14 -24.43 -32.49
CA LEU A 14 -34.53 -23.32 -33.36
C LEU A 14 -33.36 -22.35 -33.66
N PRO A 15 -33.39 -21.65 -34.81
CA PRO A 15 -32.46 -20.56 -35.10
C PRO A 15 -32.60 -19.42 -34.07
N TYR A 16 -31.48 -18.74 -33.80
CA TYR A 16 -31.35 -17.79 -32.70
C TYR A 16 -32.41 -16.68 -32.65
N THR A 17 -32.82 -16.15 -33.81
CA THR A 17 -33.85 -15.10 -33.91
C THR A 17 -35.24 -15.59 -33.53
N ASP A 18 -35.58 -16.80 -33.94
CA ASP A 18 -36.91 -17.39 -33.73
C ASP A 18 -37.05 -17.90 -32.28
N ALA A 19 -35.94 -18.38 -31.70
CA ALA A 19 -35.84 -18.73 -30.29
C ALA A 19 -36.02 -17.50 -29.38
N LEU A 20 -35.51 -16.33 -29.80
CA LEU A 20 -35.65 -15.07 -29.08
C LEU A 20 -37.11 -14.58 -29.07
N GLU A 21 -37.81 -14.62 -30.20
CA GLU A 21 -39.23 -14.22 -30.25
C GLU A 21 -40.11 -15.11 -29.38
N LEU A 22 -39.90 -16.43 -29.41
CA LEU A 22 -40.62 -17.37 -28.54
C LEU A 22 -40.35 -17.12 -27.05
N PHE A 23 -39.11 -16.77 -26.70
CA PHE A 23 -38.75 -16.43 -25.33
C PHE A 23 -39.44 -15.13 -24.86
N HIS A 24 -39.55 -14.14 -25.74
CA HIS A 24 -40.27 -12.90 -25.45
C HIS A 24 -41.78 -13.15 -25.26
N LEU A 25 -42.40 -13.97 -26.11
CA LEU A 25 -43.81 -14.36 -25.98
C LEU A 25 -44.13 -15.09 -24.67
N LEU A 26 -43.25 -15.99 -24.22
CA LEU A 26 -43.41 -16.69 -22.95
C LEU A 26 -43.28 -15.76 -21.74
N ARG A 27 -42.49 -14.69 -21.88
CA ARG A 27 -42.30 -13.70 -20.82
C ARG A 27 -43.49 -12.76 -20.67
N GLU A 28 -44.23 -12.53 -21.75
CA GLU A 28 -45.42 -11.67 -21.78
C GLU A 28 -46.73 -12.42 -21.51
N ALA A 29 -46.70 -13.76 -21.43
CA ALA A 29 -47.86 -14.55 -21.06
C ALA A 29 -48.33 -14.23 -19.62
N PRO A 30 -49.63 -14.02 -19.38
CA PRO A 30 -50.15 -13.66 -18.06
C PRO A 30 -50.02 -14.85 -17.09
N LYS A 31 -49.42 -14.61 -15.92
CA LYS A 31 -49.28 -15.60 -14.84
C LYS A 31 -50.66 -15.92 -14.25
N PRO A 32 -51.03 -17.21 -14.09
CA PRO A 32 -52.26 -17.55 -13.39
C PRO A 32 -52.13 -17.17 -11.91
N GLU A 33 -53.12 -16.43 -11.41
CA GLU A 33 -53.22 -15.97 -10.02
C GLU A 33 -53.39 -17.16 -9.05
N LEU A 34 -52.62 -17.17 -7.96
CA LEU A 34 -52.74 -18.15 -6.88
C LEU A 34 -53.96 -17.84 -5.99
N PRO A 35 -54.72 -18.87 -5.57
CA PRO A 35 -55.29 -18.93 -4.24
C PRO A 35 -54.44 -19.82 -3.34
N GLY A 36 -54.12 -19.36 -2.12
CA GLY A 36 -53.53 -20.20 -1.07
C GLY A 36 -54.58 -21.06 -0.37
N PRO A 37 -54.32 -21.52 0.87
CA PRO A 37 -53.13 -22.22 1.36
C PRO A 37 -53.54 -23.58 1.96
N GLU A 38 -52.94 -24.71 1.58
CA GLU A 38 -52.88 -25.90 2.46
C GLU A 38 -52.02 -27.03 1.86
N SER A 39 -51.22 -27.65 2.74
CA SER A 39 -50.54 -28.95 2.62
C SER A 39 -49.44 -29.16 1.56
N SER A 40 -48.23 -29.48 2.07
CA SER A 40 -47.01 -30.06 1.46
C SER A 40 -47.20 -30.93 0.20
N PRO A 41 -46.21 -31.11 -0.71
CA PRO A 41 -44.78 -31.33 -0.42
C PRO A 41 -43.77 -30.57 -1.30
N GLU A 42 -42.49 -30.69 -0.93
CA GLU A 42 -41.31 -30.07 -1.55
C GLU A 42 -41.30 -30.10 -3.08
N VAL A 43 -41.26 -28.90 -3.69
CA VAL A 43 -40.88 -28.72 -5.10
C VAL A 43 -39.41 -28.28 -5.14
N PRO A 44 -38.55 -28.90 -5.97
CA PRO A 44 -37.14 -28.54 -6.10
C PRO A 44 -37.00 -27.09 -6.57
N ARG A 45 -36.29 -26.27 -5.80
CA ARG A 45 -35.89 -24.92 -6.20
C ARG A 45 -35.00 -25.00 -7.44
N PRO A 46 -35.04 -24.00 -8.36
CA PRO A 46 -34.08 -23.91 -9.45
C PRO A 46 -32.64 -23.84 -8.88
N PRO A 47 -31.62 -24.38 -9.56
CA PRO A 47 -30.27 -24.41 -9.02
C PRO A 47 -29.79 -22.97 -8.81
N SER A 48 -29.54 -22.61 -7.55
CA SER A 48 -28.88 -21.38 -7.18
C SER A 48 -27.48 -21.36 -7.80
N GLN A 49 -26.91 -20.16 -8.03
CA GLN A 49 -25.54 -19.98 -8.53
C GLN A 49 -24.47 -20.80 -7.75
N GLN A 50 -24.80 -21.22 -6.53
CA GLN A 50 -24.04 -22.14 -5.70
C GLN A 50 -23.78 -23.49 -6.39
N SER A 51 -24.75 -24.03 -7.14
CA SER A 51 -24.62 -25.32 -7.84
C SER A 51 -23.70 -25.27 -9.06
N LEU A 52 -23.53 -24.09 -9.66
CA LEU A 52 -22.56 -23.86 -10.74
C LEU A 52 -21.14 -23.65 -10.20
N LEU A 53 -21.02 -23.12 -8.98
CA LEU A 53 -19.72 -22.94 -8.34
C LEU A 53 -19.17 -24.25 -7.75
N THR A 54 -20.02 -25.12 -7.22
CA THR A 54 -19.61 -26.43 -6.71
C THR A 54 -19.16 -27.42 -7.79
N SER A 55 -19.53 -27.21 -9.06
CA SER A 55 -19.03 -28.06 -10.17
C SER A 55 -17.63 -27.68 -10.65
N ILE A 56 -17.15 -26.47 -10.32
CA ILE A 56 -15.85 -25.94 -10.75
C ILE A 56 -14.81 -26.02 -9.60
N LEU A 57 -15.27 -26.05 -8.35
CA LEU A 57 -14.40 -26.18 -7.17
C LEU A 57 -13.96 -27.64 -6.94
N PRO A 58 -12.69 -27.88 -6.55
CA PRO A 58 -12.33 -29.17 -5.97
C PRO A 58 -13.17 -29.40 -4.70
N SER A 59 -13.57 -30.65 -4.47
CA SER A 59 -14.42 -31.03 -3.33
C SER A 59 -13.73 -30.73 -1.99
N SER A 60 -13.89 -29.49 -1.51
CA SER A 60 -13.58 -29.11 -0.14
C SER A 60 -14.90 -28.76 0.56
N PRO A 61 -15.07 -29.16 1.83
CA PRO A 61 -16.35 -29.03 2.54
C PRO A 61 -16.62 -27.59 3.08
N ASN A 62 -15.88 -26.57 2.64
CA ASN A 62 -15.90 -25.27 3.31
C ASN A 62 -16.97 -24.33 2.73
N THR A 63 -18.23 -24.58 3.12
CA THR A 63 -19.43 -23.84 2.70
C THR A 63 -19.34 -22.32 2.94
N LEU A 64 -18.61 -21.89 3.97
CA LEU A 64 -18.44 -20.47 4.32
C LEU A 64 -17.60 -19.70 3.28
N GLU A 65 -16.54 -20.32 2.77
CA GLU A 65 -15.66 -19.71 1.76
C GLU A 65 -16.46 -19.46 0.47
N LEU A 66 -17.26 -20.44 0.06
CA LEU A 66 -18.18 -20.36 -1.07
C LEU A 66 -19.21 -19.23 -0.90
N GLU A 67 -19.77 -19.07 0.29
CA GLU A 67 -20.70 -17.97 0.61
C GLU A 67 -20.01 -16.60 0.51
N LEU A 68 -18.79 -16.48 1.01
CA LEU A 68 -18.00 -15.24 0.93
C LEU A 68 -17.63 -14.89 -0.51
N MET A 69 -17.26 -15.86 -1.32
CA MET A 69 -16.92 -15.67 -2.74
C MET A 69 -18.14 -15.21 -3.57
N VAL A 70 -19.32 -15.75 -3.26
CA VAL A 70 -20.58 -15.33 -3.91
C VAL A 70 -20.98 -13.93 -3.49
N ARG A 71 -20.90 -13.61 -2.20
CA ARG A 71 -21.37 -12.32 -1.66
C ARG A 71 -20.38 -11.18 -1.89
N HIS A 72 -19.08 -11.49 -1.94
CA HIS A 72 -18.01 -10.50 -1.98
C HIS A 72 -16.94 -10.87 -3.02
N PRO A 73 -17.28 -10.94 -4.32
CA PRO A 73 -16.39 -11.45 -5.36
C PRO A 73 -15.12 -10.59 -5.57
N ILE A 74 -15.15 -9.32 -5.18
CA ILE A 74 -13.99 -8.42 -5.26
C ILE A 74 -13.01 -8.67 -4.10
N ALA A 75 -13.53 -8.93 -2.89
CA ALA A 75 -12.71 -9.18 -1.71
C ALA A 75 -12.26 -10.64 -1.60
N TYR A 76 -13.06 -11.57 -2.12
CA TYR A 76 -12.83 -13.01 -2.11
C TYR A 76 -12.97 -13.55 -3.55
N PRO A 77 -12.00 -13.24 -4.43
CA PRO A 77 -12.03 -13.73 -5.81
C PRO A 77 -11.83 -15.25 -5.86
N PHE A 78 -12.40 -15.87 -6.88
CA PHE A 78 -12.15 -17.28 -7.17
C PHE A 78 -10.69 -17.49 -7.60
N LEU A 79 -9.92 -18.17 -6.75
CA LEU A 79 -8.56 -18.60 -7.05
C LEU A 79 -8.60 -20.05 -7.55
N THR A 80 -8.19 -20.28 -8.79
CA THR A 80 -8.02 -21.64 -9.30
C THR A 80 -6.86 -22.31 -8.56
N PRO A 81 -7.02 -23.54 -8.04
CA PRO A 81 -5.92 -24.24 -7.40
C PRO A 81 -4.82 -24.49 -8.44
N VAL A 82 -3.67 -23.83 -8.26
CA VAL A 82 -2.51 -24.08 -9.10
C VAL A 82 -1.80 -25.32 -8.59
N GLN A 83 -1.64 -26.34 -9.44
CA GLN A 83 -0.85 -27.51 -9.06
C GLN A 83 0.62 -27.12 -8.93
N ALA A 84 1.22 -27.34 -7.76
CA ALA A 84 2.61 -26.96 -7.50
C ALA A 84 3.60 -27.59 -8.50
N THR A 85 3.25 -28.73 -9.10
CA THR A 85 4.02 -29.45 -10.12
C THR A 85 3.98 -28.79 -11.51
N SER A 86 3.01 -27.92 -11.80
CA SER A 86 2.90 -27.21 -13.08
C SER A 86 3.56 -25.83 -13.05
N LEU A 87 4.02 -25.38 -11.88
CA LEU A 87 4.70 -24.09 -11.75
C LEU A 87 6.13 -24.19 -12.32
N PRO A 88 6.52 -23.34 -13.28
CA PRO A 88 7.90 -23.27 -13.74
C PRO A 88 8.74 -22.58 -12.65
N VAL A 89 9.12 -23.33 -11.61
CA VAL A 89 9.86 -22.83 -10.43
C VAL A 89 11.09 -22.03 -10.85
N GLN A 90 11.79 -22.48 -11.89
CA GLN A 90 12.95 -21.79 -12.44
C GLN A 90 12.63 -20.38 -12.98
N ARG A 91 11.45 -20.16 -13.57
CA ARG A 91 11.00 -18.83 -14.03
C ARG A 91 10.45 -17.96 -12.90
N LEU A 92 9.93 -18.56 -11.83
CA LEU A 92 9.48 -17.81 -10.66
C LEU A 92 10.66 -17.29 -9.83
N LEU A 93 11.78 -18.02 -9.82
CA LEU A 93 12.99 -17.63 -9.11
C LEU A 93 13.88 -16.67 -9.91
N THR A 94 13.63 -16.49 -11.21
CA THR A 94 14.34 -15.46 -11.98
C THR A 94 13.83 -14.07 -11.59
N PRO A 95 14.70 -13.17 -11.10
CA PRO A 95 14.30 -11.81 -10.75
C PRO A 95 13.73 -11.13 -11.99
N THR A 96 12.44 -10.85 -11.95
CA THR A 96 11.71 -10.21 -13.05
C THR A 96 11.72 -8.70 -12.81
N ARG A 97 12.34 -7.94 -13.71
CA ARG A 97 12.18 -6.48 -13.72
C ARG A 97 10.75 -6.20 -14.19
N LEU A 98 9.91 -5.67 -13.31
CA LEU A 98 8.55 -5.23 -13.68
C LEU A 98 8.68 -4.11 -14.70
N GLN A 99 8.57 -4.43 -15.99
CA GLN A 99 8.31 -3.42 -17.01
C GLN A 99 6.82 -3.04 -16.90
N ARG A 100 6.57 -1.76 -16.71
CA ARG A 100 5.23 -1.18 -16.73
C ARG A 100 4.54 -1.57 -18.06
N PRO A 101 3.30 -2.09 -18.06
CA PRO A 101 2.60 -2.40 -19.29
C PRO A 101 2.40 -1.11 -20.09
N GLN A 102 3.13 -0.93 -21.18
CA GLN A 102 2.76 0.06 -22.18
C GLN A 102 1.54 -0.46 -22.92
N LEU A 103 0.45 0.32 -22.95
CA LEU A 103 -0.71 0.01 -23.77
C LEU A 103 -0.28 -0.08 -25.25
N PRO A 104 -0.69 -1.10 -26.01
CA PRO A 104 -0.26 -1.25 -27.39
C PRO A 104 -1.01 -0.27 -28.30
N LEU A 105 -0.28 0.68 -28.88
CA LEU A 105 -0.66 1.29 -30.16
C LEU A 105 -0.21 0.33 -31.29
N THR A 106 -1.11 0.13 -32.25
CA THR A 106 -1.06 -0.87 -33.34
C THR A 106 0.02 -0.60 -34.40
N PRO A 107 0.33 -1.58 -35.28
CA PRO A 107 1.67 -1.81 -35.80
C PRO A 107 1.90 -1.24 -37.20
N SER A 108 3.18 -0.97 -37.53
CA SER A 108 3.65 -0.99 -38.91
C SER A 108 4.89 -1.86 -39.04
N SER A 109 4.71 -2.89 -39.86
CA SER A 109 5.60 -3.90 -40.42
C SER A 109 7.07 -3.51 -40.66
N GLY A 110 7.96 -4.48 -40.43
CA GLY A 110 9.33 -4.48 -40.95
C GLY A 110 10.16 -5.64 -40.38
N ASP A 111 10.24 -6.74 -41.13
CA ASP A 111 11.12 -7.91 -40.91
C ASP A 111 12.59 -7.54 -40.67
N SER A 112 13.29 -8.25 -39.78
CA SER A 112 14.39 -9.18 -40.13
C SER A 112 15.14 -9.74 -38.90
N LEU A 113 15.66 -10.96 -39.08
CA LEU A 113 16.27 -11.86 -38.11
C LEU A 113 17.73 -11.55 -37.70
N ASP A 114 18.05 -12.04 -36.49
CA ASP A 114 19.30 -12.63 -36.00
C ASP A 114 20.59 -11.77 -35.80
N THR A 115 21.04 -11.76 -34.53
CA THR A 115 22.34 -12.30 -34.03
C THR A 115 23.07 -11.37 -33.06
N SER A 116 23.31 -11.91 -31.85
CA SER A 116 24.23 -11.54 -30.78
C SER A 116 25.08 -10.26 -30.91
N SER A 117 25.02 -9.40 -29.90
CA SER A 117 26.20 -8.77 -29.28
C SER A 117 25.85 -8.23 -27.89
N ARG A 118 26.68 -8.59 -26.91
CA ARG A 118 26.72 -7.97 -25.58
C ARG A 118 27.16 -6.52 -25.75
N SER A 119 26.36 -5.59 -25.26
CA SER A 119 26.79 -4.22 -24.97
C SER A 119 26.16 -3.76 -23.65
N SER A 120 26.98 -3.12 -22.83
CA SER A 120 26.68 -2.48 -21.55
C SER A 120 25.43 -1.58 -21.58
N PRO A 121 24.81 -1.27 -20.42
CA PRO A 121 23.62 -0.44 -20.39
C PRO A 121 24.02 1.01 -20.68
N GLU A 122 23.63 1.52 -21.84
CA GLU A 122 23.47 2.95 -22.09
C GLU A 122 22.22 3.44 -21.36
N LEU A 123 22.35 4.59 -20.69
CA LEU A 123 21.28 5.24 -19.95
C LEU A 123 20.12 5.62 -20.90
N ALA A 124 18.98 4.98 -20.73
CA ALA A 124 17.71 5.46 -21.24
C ALA A 124 17.22 6.61 -20.34
N GLN A 125 17.66 7.84 -20.63
CA GLN A 125 17.29 9.05 -19.88
C GLN A 125 16.08 9.82 -20.47
N GLY A 126 15.35 9.26 -21.45
CA GLY A 126 14.32 9.99 -22.18
C GLY A 126 12.90 9.92 -21.62
N ASP A 127 12.44 8.73 -21.21
CA ASP A 127 11.01 8.49 -20.94
C ASP A 127 10.65 8.44 -19.44
N ASP A 128 11.63 8.17 -18.58
CA ASP A 128 11.41 8.07 -17.13
C ASP A 128 11.22 9.45 -16.49
N GLU A 129 11.95 10.48 -16.93
CA GLU A 129 11.93 11.81 -16.28
C GLU A 129 10.58 12.52 -16.43
N ALA A 130 9.98 12.50 -17.62
CA ALA A 130 8.65 13.08 -17.86
C ALA A 130 7.54 12.35 -17.08
N THR A 131 7.64 11.03 -16.93
CA THR A 131 6.67 10.27 -16.14
C THR A 131 6.84 10.54 -14.64
N ILE A 132 8.09 10.68 -14.19
CA ILE A 132 8.46 11.01 -12.82
C ILE A 132 7.94 12.38 -12.40
N GLU A 133 8.08 13.40 -13.26
CA GLU A 133 7.54 14.74 -13.00
C GLU A 133 6.01 14.75 -12.92
N SER A 134 5.34 13.99 -13.78
CA SER A 134 3.89 13.81 -13.75
C SER A 134 3.43 13.19 -12.42
N ASP A 135 4.06 12.12 -11.96
CA ASP A 135 3.72 11.46 -10.70
C ASP A 135 3.94 12.39 -9.49
N LEU A 136 5.02 13.17 -9.50
CA LEU A 136 5.28 14.19 -8.49
C LEU A 136 4.17 15.24 -8.43
N SER A 137 3.74 15.75 -9.59
CA SER A 137 2.68 16.77 -9.64
C SER A 137 1.36 16.25 -9.06
N ALA A 138 1.02 14.98 -9.30
CA ALA A 138 -0.17 14.34 -8.76
C ALA A 138 -0.09 14.16 -7.24
N ILE A 139 1.07 13.71 -6.72
CA ILE A 139 1.32 13.60 -5.28
C ILE A 139 1.18 14.98 -4.61
N MET A 140 1.82 16.00 -5.18
CA MET A 140 1.80 17.37 -4.70
C MET A 140 0.39 17.97 -4.71
N ALA A 141 -0.41 17.68 -5.74
CA ALA A 141 -1.81 18.11 -5.83
C ALA A 141 -2.71 17.47 -4.74
N GLY A 142 -2.33 16.30 -4.22
CA GLY A 142 -3.00 15.64 -3.09
C GLY A 142 -2.64 16.21 -1.72
N LEU A 143 -1.65 17.12 -1.63
CA LEU A 143 -1.24 17.76 -0.39
C LEU A 143 -2.00 19.08 -0.18
N SER A 144 -2.12 19.51 1.09
CA SER A 144 -2.54 20.89 1.40
C SER A 144 -1.57 21.88 0.76
N LEU A 145 -2.08 23.00 0.25
CA LEU A 145 -1.29 24.09 -0.35
C LEU A 145 -0.12 24.50 0.57
N THR A 146 -0.38 24.61 1.87
CA THR A 146 0.64 24.95 2.87
C THR A 146 1.79 23.95 2.96
N ARG A 147 1.52 22.65 2.80
CA ARG A 147 2.54 21.59 2.83
C ARG A 147 3.31 21.56 1.53
N ALA A 148 2.62 21.71 0.40
CA ALA A 148 3.24 21.80 -0.91
C ALA A 148 4.26 22.96 -0.96
N ASP A 149 3.88 24.13 -0.46
CA ASP A 149 4.75 25.31 -0.41
C ASP A 149 5.99 25.09 0.47
N LEU A 150 5.83 24.47 1.64
CA LEU A 150 6.95 24.15 2.53
C LEU A 150 7.89 23.11 1.89
N ILE A 151 7.34 22.08 1.26
CA ILE A 151 8.13 21.02 0.63
C ILE A 151 9.03 21.57 -0.49
N ASN A 152 8.51 22.48 -1.30
CA ASN A 152 9.29 23.12 -2.37
C ASN A 152 10.46 23.99 -1.86
N GLN A 153 10.45 24.36 -0.57
CA GLN A 153 11.51 25.16 0.07
C GLN A 153 12.54 24.30 0.81
N ILE A 154 12.41 22.96 0.78
CA ILE A 154 13.34 22.07 1.48
C ILE A 154 14.73 22.15 0.85
N ASP A 155 15.74 22.28 1.71
CA ASP A 155 17.14 22.05 1.39
C ASP A 155 17.68 20.93 2.29
N ILE A 156 17.76 19.72 1.74
CA ILE A 156 18.11 18.52 2.49
C ILE A 156 19.58 18.47 2.90
N SER A 157 20.44 19.22 2.19
CA SER A 157 21.89 19.26 2.46
C SER A 157 22.23 19.77 3.86
N ARG A 158 21.30 20.48 4.49
CA ARG A 158 21.42 21.02 5.86
C ARG A 158 21.21 19.94 6.94
N TRP A 159 20.62 18.80 6.60
CA TRP A 159 20.18 17.78 7.54
C TRP A 159 20.97 16.47 7.46
N THR A 160 21.46 16.10 6.29
CA THR A 160 22.24 14.89 6.04
C THR A 160 23.61 15.22 5.47
N SER A 161 24.59 14.36 5.74
CA SER A 161 25.91 14.40 5.12
C SER A 161 26.00 13.61 3.81
N LEU A 162 24.97 12.82 3.51
CA LEU A 162 24.92 12.00 2.31
C LEU A 162 24.66 12.86 1.06
N PRO A 163 25.31 12.55 -0.07
CA PRO A 163 25.22 13.36 -1.29
C PRO A 163 23.93 13.04 -2.09
N ILE A 164 22.76 13.07 -1.44
CA ILE A 164 21.48 12.86 -2.11
C ILE A 164 21.08 14.12 -2.91
N PRO A 165 20.64 13.99 -4.17
CA PRO A 165 20.01 15.08 -4.89
C PRO A 165 18.76 15.59 -4.18
N ASN A 166 18.66 16.92 -4.00
CA ASN A 166 17.56 17.53 -3.23
C ASN A 166 16.17 17.23 -3.82
N ASN A 167 16.05 17.11 -5.15
CA ASN A 167 14.82 16.72 -5.83
C ASN A 167 14.34 15.32 -5.43
N ILE A 168 15.26 14.36 -5.25
CA ILE A 168 14.93 13.00 -4.79
C ILE A 168 14.44 13.05 -3.34
N ALA A 169 15.12 13.81 -2.48
CA ALA A 169 14.69 13.97 -1.09
C ALA A 169 13.30 14.61 -0.98
N ILE A 170 13.04 15.68 -1.73
CA ILE A 170 11.72 16.33 -1.83
C ILE A 170 10.67 15.31 -2.24
N ARG A 171 10.93 14.53 -3.31
CA ARG A 171 10.01 13.49 -3.79
C ARG A 171 9.69 12.44 -2.75
N VAL A 172 10.70 11.94 -2.06
CA VAL A 172 10.56 10.92 -1.01
C VAL A 172 9.73 11.46 0.16
N ILE A 173 9.98 12.70 0.59
CA ILE A 173 9.22 13.34 1.66
C ILE A 173 7.77 13.57 1.23
N SER A 174 7.52 14.07 0.02
CA SER A 174 6.17 14.24 -0.53
C SER A 174 5.41 12.92 -0.53
N LEU A 175 6.06 11.84 -0.97
CA LEU A 175 5.47 10.52 -1.04
C LEU A 175 5.12 9.98 0.36
N TYR A 176 6.02 10.13 1.34
CA TYR A 176 5.75 9.75 2.72
C TYR A 176 4.53 10.51 3.30
N ILE A 177 4.48 11.83 3.11
CA ILE A 177 3.38 12.66 3.63
C ILE A 177 2.05 12.35 2.93
N HIS A 178 2.09 11.96 1.65
CA HIS A 178 0.89 11.62 0.90
C HIS A 178 0.38 10.21 1.23
N ASN A 179 1.27 9.23 1.34
CA ASN A 179 0.90 7.81 1.42
C ASN A 179 0.87 7.27 2.86
N ASP A 180 1.94 7.51 3.62
CA ASP A 180 2.13 6.85 4.92
C ASP A 180 1.56 7.65 6.06
N TYR A 181 1.77 8.96 6.04
CA TYR A 181 1.35 9.85 7.10
C TYR A 181 -0.15 9.76 7.45
N PRO A 182 -1.11 9.57 6.51
CA PRO A 182 -2.52 9.39 6.87
C PRO A 182 -2.81 8.18 7.75
N VAL A 183 -1.95 7.14 7.69
CA VAL A 183 -2.14 5.87 8.41
C VAL A 183 -1.17 5.75 9.60
N LEU A 184 0.03 6.33 9.49
CA LEU A 184 1.13 6.24 10.45
C LEU A 184 1.72 7.62 10.75
N PRO A 185 0.96 8.53 11.40
CA PRO A 185 1.41 9.88 11.68
C PRO A 185 2.31 9.94 12.92
N LEU A 186 3.53 9.41 12.81
CA LEU A 186 4.48 9.29 13.92
C LEU A 186 4.97 10.62 14.51
N PHE A 187 4.73 11.74 13.83
CA PHE A 187 5.04 13.10 14.25
C PHE A 187 4.02 14.06 13.60
N HIS A 188 3.99 15.34 13.98
CA HIS A 188 3.09 16.31 13.35
C HIS A 188 3.72 16.88 12.06
N ALA A 189 3.14 16.58 10.89
CA ALA A 189 3.71 16.95 9.58
C ALA A 189 4.02 18.45 9.44
N ASP A 190 3.06 19.33 9.78
CA ASP A 190 3.26 20.77 9.56
C ASP A 190 4.36 21.38 10.44
N LEU A 191 4.51 20.88 11.68
CA LEU A 191 5.57 21.30 12.58
C LEU A 191 6.93 20.79 12.09
N PHE A 192 6.98 19.53 11.66
CA PHE A 192 8.17 18.92 11.07
C PHE A 192 8.63 19.68 9.82
N LEU A 193 7.74 19.91 8.84
CA LEU A 193 8.08 20.58 7.58
C LEU A 193 8.53 22.03 7.81
N ARG A 194 7.87 22.75 8.72
CA ARG A 194 8.28 24.11 9.10
C ARG A 194 9.71 24.14 9.63
N ASP A 195 10.03 23.23 10.53
CA ASP A 195 11.35 23.16 11.15
C ASP A 195 12.42 22.62 10.19
N LEU A 196 12.04 21.69 9.30
CA LEU A 196 12.88 21.16 8.23
C LEU A 196 13.37 22.29 7.30
N VAL A 197 12.46 23.16 6.84
CA VAL A 197 12.79 24.31 5.99
C VAL A 197 13.63 25.34 6.75
N GLN A 198 13.25 25.65 7.99
CA GLN A 198 13.92 26.67 8.80
C GLN A 198 15.25 26.19 9.42
N ALA A 199 15.58 24.91 9.28
CA ALA A 199 16.67 24.21 9.97
C ALA A 199 16.67 24.44 11.48
N ARG A 200 15.51 24.23 12.11
CA ARG A 200 15.33 24.35 13.56
C ARG A 200 15.22 22.98 14.21
N PRO A 201 15.95 22.72 15.31
CA PRO A 201 15.97 21.40 15.92
C PRO A 201 14.85 21.17 16.96
N TYR A 202 13.64 21.73 16.79
CA TYR A 202 12.56 21.56 17.78
C TYR A 202 11.67 20.36 17.47
N PHE A 203 11.11 20.32 16.25
CA PHE A 203 10.24 19.24 15.74
C PHE A 203 10.87 18.50 14.56
N CYS A 204 12.14 18.80 14.27
CA CYS A 204 12.94 18.14 13.26
C CYS A 204 14.34 17.83 13.85
N SER A 205 14.93 16.69 13.49
CA SER A 205 16.29 16.34 13.88
C SER A 205 16.98 15.62 12.74
N ARG A 206 18.32 15.69 12.68
CA ARG A 206 19.10 14.96 11.65
C ARG A 206 18.82 13.46 11.68
N PHE A 207 18.64 12.91 12.88
CA PHE A 207 18.26 11.51 13.08
C PHE A 207 16.88 11.21 12.51
N LEU A 208 15.87 12.03 12.82
CA LEU A 208 14.51 11.84 12.30
C LEU A 208 14.47 11.94 10.76
N VAL A 209 15.17 12.92 10.18
CA VAL A 209 15.26 13.08 8.72
C VAL A 209 15.92 11.87 8.07
N SER A 210 17.04 11.39 8.63
CA SER A 210 17.73 10.21 8.10
C SER A 210 16.87 8.95 8.22
N ALA A 211 16.17 8.76 9.34
CA ALA A 211 15.24 7.64 9.52
C ALA A 211 14.06 7.70 8.55
N LEU A 212 13.49 8.88 8.31
CA LEU A 212 12.40 9.09 7.35
C LEU A 212 12.84 8.80 5.93
N LEU A 213 14.01 9.32 5.52
CA LEU A 213 14.54 9.05 4.18
C LEU A 213 14.92 7.59 4.01
N SER A 214 15.40 6.91 5.05
CA SER A 214 15.64 5.47 5.02
C SER A 214 14.36 4.69 4.73
N TRP A 215 13.27 5.02 5.41
CA TRP A 215 11.94 4.42 5.19
C TRP A 215 11.39 4.75 3.80
N GLY A 216 11.32 6.05 3.45
CA GLY A 216 10.69 6.49 2.21
C GLY A 216 11.47 6.12 0.94
N CYS A 217 12.80 5.97 1.02
CA CYS A 217 13.58 5.48 -0.13
C CYS A 217 13.36 3.98 -0.40
N ALA A 218 12.70 3.23 0.48
CA ALA A 218 12.39 1.82 0.28
C ALA A 218 11.27 1.60 -0.76
N TYR A 219 10.58 2.65 -1.22
CA TYR A 219 9.55 2.60 -2.26
C TYR A 219 10.11 2.37 -3.67
N THR A 220 10.80 1.24 -3.87
CA THR A 220 11.50 0.92 -5.12
C THR A 220 10.59 0.83 -6.33
N ALA A 221 9.30 0.50 -6.13
CA ALA A 221 8.30 0.43 -7.19
C ALA A 221 7.91 1.81 -7.74
N LEU A 222 7.98 2.85 -6.90
CA LEU A 222 7.64 4.22 -7.25
C LEU A 222 8.89 5.04 -7.60
N HIS A 223 10.05 4.66 -7.06
CA HIS A 223 11.31 5.37 -7.27
C HIS A 223 12.51 4.41 -7.27
N PRO A 224 12.84 3.76 -8.40
CA PRO A 224 13.97 2.85 -8.47
C PRO A 224 15.30 3.53 -8.12
N ASP A 225 15.46 4.82 -8.47
CA ASP A 225 16.72 5.55 -8.19
C ASP A 225 16.90 5.92 -6.71
N ALA A 226 15.83 5.84 -5.90
CA ALA A 226 15.89 6.11 -4.46
C ALA A 226 16.36 4.87 -3.68
N ALA A 227 16.17 3.67 -4.25
CA ALA A 227 16.43 2.39 -3.58
C ALA A 227 17.84 2.28 -2.94
N PRO A 228 18.94 2.71 -3.59
CA PRO A 228 20.27 2.62 -2.99
C PRO A 228 20.43 3.50 -1.74
N TRP A 229 19.67 4.60 -1.65
CA TRP A 229 19.75 5.55 -0.55
C TRP A 229 19.12 5.02 0.74
N SER A 230 18.11 4.14 0.64
CA SER A 230 17.43 3.59 1.82
C SER A 230 18.41 2.95 2.82
N GLY A 231 19.34 2.13 2.31
CA GLY A 231 20.37 1.49 3.12
C GLY A 231 21.43 2.47 3.65
N ALA A 232 21.82 3.47 2.85
CA ALA A 232 22.77 4.50 3.25
C ALA A 232 22.22 5.36 4.40
N PHE A 233 20.98 5.80 4.28
CA PHE A 233 20.28 6.54 5.34
C PHE A 233 20.03 5.70 6.58
N PHE A 234 19.80 4.39 6.43
CA PHE A 234 19.66 3.50 7.58
C PHE A 234 20.96 3.45 8.40
N VAL A 235 22.11 3.41 7.72
CA VAL A 235 23.43 3.46 8.35
C VAL A 235 23.68 4.82 8.99
N GLU A 236 23.44 5.93 8.28
CA GLU A 236 23.60 7.28 8.83
C GLU A 236 22.72 7.50 10.08
N ALA A 237 21.45 7.09 10.04
CA ALA A 237 20.54 7.21 11.16
C ALA A 237 20.99 6.37 12.37
N ARG A 238 21.48 5.15 12.15
CA ARG A 238 22.05 4.32 13.22
C ARG A 238 23.27 4.99 13.83
N ASP A 239 24.19 5.48 13.01
CA ASP A 239 25.45 6.07 13.49
C ASP A 239 25.17 7.37 14.27
N LEU A 240 24.19 8.18 13.82
CA LEU A 240 23.69 9.35 14.57
C LEU A 240 23.10 8.95 15.92
N TRP A 241 22.34 7.86 15.98
CA TRP A 241 21.75 7.36 17.22
C TRP A 241 22.81 6.89 18.22
N GLU A 242 23.82 6.14 17.76
CA GLU A 242 24.89 5.62 18.60
C GLU A 242 25.80 6.71 19.19
N GLN A 243 25.85 7.89 18.56
CA GLN A 243 26.63 9.04 19.02
C GLN A 243 25.89 9.92 20.04
N MET A 244 24.56 9.78 20.18
CA MET A 244 23.79 10.61 21.11
C MET A 244 24.07 10.26 22.56
N SER A 245 24.25 11.29 23.39
CA SER A 245 24.24 11.10 24.84
C SER A 245 22.83 10.77 25.34
N GLU A 246 22.74 10.15 26.53
CA GLU A 246 21.47 9.79 27.15
C GLU A 246 20.53 11.00 27.29
N LYS A 247 21.07 12.19 27.60
CA LYS A 247 20.27 13.42 27.73
C LYS A 247 19.76 13.95 26.38
N GLU A 248 20.58 13.91 25.34
CA GLU A 248 20.20 14.35 23.99
C GLU A 248 19.22 13.38 23.33
N SER A 249 19.22 12.12 23.78
CA SER A 249 18.34 11.09 23.25
C SER A 249 16.85 11.34 23.56
N VAL A 250 16.54 12.08 24.64
CA VAL A 250 15.17 12.31 25.13
C VAL A 250 14.49 13.45 24.36
N THR A 251 14.01 13.16 23.15
CA THR A 251 13.21 14.09 22.34
C THR A 251 12.06 13.37 21.64
N LEU A 252 11.00 14.13 21.30
CA LEU A 252 9.87 13.62 20.51
C LEU A 252 10.34 13.09 19.14
N CYS A 253 11.22 13.84 18.47
CA CYS A 253 11.78 13.45 17.17
C CYS A 253 12.51 12.10 17.22
N ASN A 254 13.24 11.83 18.30
CA ASN A 254 13.97 10.58 18.44
C ASN A 254 13.04 9.38 18.67
N VAL A 255 11.91 9.57 19.37
CA VAL A 255 10.88 8.50 19.48
C VAL A 255 10.31 8.17 18.11
N SER A 256 9.90 9.18 17.35
CA SER A 256 9.38 9.00 15.98
C SER A 256 10.44 8.37 15.06
N GLY A 257 11.70 8.82 15.15
CA GLY A 257 12.81 8.29 14.37
C GLY A 257 13.13 6.82 14.70
N LEU A 258 13.09 6.43 15.98
CA LEU A 258 13.27 5.03 16.38
C LEU A 258 12.16 4.13 15.87
N HIS A 259 10.93 4.63 15.79
CA HIS A 259 9.83 3.89 15.19
C HIS A 259 10.04 3.68 13.68
N LEU A 260 10.43 4.72 12.95
CA LEU A 260 10.80 4.62 11.52
C LEU A 260 11.97 3.66 11.30
N MET A 261 12.99 3.71 12.16
CA MET A 261 14.12 2.77 12.13
C MET A 261 13.68 1.33 12.40
N SER A 262 12.73 1.12 13.32
CA SER A 262 12.14 -0.20 13.56
C SER A 262 11.43 -0.72 12.31
N MET A 263 10.57 0.09 11.69
CA MET A 263 9.85 -0.28 10.46
C MET A 263 10.81 -0.62 9.33
N THR A 264 11.81 0.23 9.09
CA THR A 264 12.82 0.01 8.06
C THR A 264 13.65 -1.26 8.34
N ALA A 265 13.98 -1.54 9.60
CA ALA A 265 14.68 -2.76 9.98
C ALA A 265 13.85 -4.02 9.68
N VAL A 266 12.53 -3.99 9.86
CA VAL A 266 11.63 -5.09 9.46
C VAL A 266 11.67 -5.28 7.94
N CYS A 267 11.60 -4.21 7.15
CA CYS A 267 11.69 -4.30 5.69
C CYS A 267 13.04 -4.88 5.21
N HIS A 268 14.11 -4.69 5.97
CA HIS A 268 15.42 -5.30 5.72
C HIS A 268 15.58 -6.72 6.29
N GLY A 269 14.53 -7.31 6.88
CA GLY A 269 14.58 -8.65 7.50
C GLY A 269 15.43 -8.72 8.77
N ARG A 270 15.59 -7.60 9.49
CA ARG A 270 16.40 -7.48 10.72
C ARG A 270 15.52 -7.39 11.97
N ASP A 271 14.71 -8.41 12.22
CA ASP A 271 13.66 -8.39 13.25
C ASP A 271 14.16 -8.12 14.67
N LEU A 272 15.32 -8.71 15.04
CA LEU A 272 15.93 -8.46 16.35
C LEU A 272 16.33 -7.00 16.54
N LEU A 273 16.81 -6.36 15.47
CA LEU A 273 17.19 -4.95 15.48
C LEU A 273 15.94 -4.05 15.51
N ALA A 274 14.90 -4.40 14.75
CA ALA A 274 13.61 -3.73 14.82
C ALA A 274 13.04 -3.74 16.25
N CYS A 275 13.02 -4.91 16.89
CA CYS A 275 12.54 -5.06 18.26
C CYS A 275 13.35 -4.22 19.26
N ARG A 276 14.67 -4.07 19.04
CA ARG A 276 15.52 -3.19 19.87
C ARG A 276 15.10 -1.73 19.71
N TYR A 277 15.01 -1.21 18.49
CA TYR A 277 14.60 0.18 18.27
C TYR A 277 13.22 0.48 18.83
N LEU A 278 12.25 -0.41 18.63
CA LEU A 278 10.91 -0.26 19.19
C LEU A 278 10.91 -0.22 20.72
N ARG A 279 11.66 -1.11 21.38
CA ARG A 279 11.78 -1.12 22.85
C ARG A 279 12.44 0.15 23.37
N THR A 280 13.49 0.62 22.71
CA THR A 280 14.18 1.86 23.08
C THR A 280 13.25 3.08 22.90
N GLY A 281 12.53 3.17 21.78
CA GLY A 281 11.55 4.25 21.57
C GLY A 281 10.44 4.25 22.62
N LEU A 282 9.95 3.07 23.00
CA LEU A 282 8.95 2.92 24.06
C LEU A 282 9.50 3.34 25.44
N GLN A 283 10.77 3.04 25.75
CA GLN A 283 11.42 3.46 26.99
C GLN A 283 11.54 5.00 27.06
N LEU A 284 11.94 5.64 25.96
CA LEU A 284 12.00 7.10 25.88
C LEU A 284 10.61 7.73 26.05
N ALA A 285 9.61 7.21 25.34
CA ALA A 285 8.24 7.70 25.44
C ALA A 285 7.69 7.59 26.88
N LYS A 286 7.98 6.48 27.58
CA LYS A 286 7.65 6.31 29.00
C LYS A 286 8.39 7.30 29.89
N SER A 287 9.68 7.53 29.65
CA SER A 287 10.50 8.48 30.42
C SER A 287 10.00 9.92 30.30
N MET A 288 9.38 10.28 29.17
CA MET A 288 8.77 11.58 28.92
C MET A 288 7.33 11.70 29.45
N GLY A 289 6.77 10.62 30.01
CA GLY A 289 5.40 10.56 30.48
C GLY A 289 4.36 10.57 29.35
N LEU A 290 4.73 10.16 28.13
CA LEU A 290 3.82 10.11 26.98
C LEU A 290 2.90 8.90 27.01
N VAL A 291 3.41 7.76 27.48
CA VAL A 291 2.71 6.47 27.44
C VAL A 291 2.94 5.69 28.74
N ASN A 292 1.96 4.85 29.11
CA ASN A 292 2.00 3.98 30.29
C ASN A 292 2.42 4.71 31.58
N VAL A 293 1.79 5.87 31.83
CA VAL A 293 2.05 6.71 33.00
C VAL A 293 1.43 6.04 34.24
N PRO A 294 2.22 5.65 35.26
CA PRO A 294 1.68 5.09 36.49
C PRO A 294 0.84 6.11 37.27
N SER A 295 -0.21 5.64 37.94
CA SER A 295 -1.04 6.46 38.82
C SER A 295 -0.17 7.16 39.89
N GLY A 296 -0.03 8.48 39.79
CA GLY A 296 0.78 9.30 40.71
C GLY A 296 2.12 9.80 40.14
N SER A 297 2.51 9.41 38.93
CA SER A 297 3.66 10.01 38.22
C SER A 297 3.26 11.26 37.43
N ALA A 298 4.22 12.15 37.17
CA ALA A 298 4.00 13.32 36.32
C ALA A 298 3.78 12.89 34.86
N SER A 299 2.57 13.13 34.35
CA SER A 299 2.22 13.02 32.93
C SER A 299 2.98 14.06 32.10
N ALA A 300 3.07 13.83 30.79
CA ALA A 300 3.55 14.84 29.85
C ALA A 300 2.81 16.19 29.96
N ASP A 301 1.57 16.18 30.45
CA ASP A 301 0.80 17.39 30.73
C ASP A 301 1.52 18.38 31.66
N ALA A 302 2.41 17.91 32.53
CA ALA A 302 3.15 18.77 33.45
C ALA A 302 4.09 19.74 32.71
N TRP A 303 4.71 19.31 31.61
CA TRP A 303 5.65 20.14 30.82
C TRP A 303 5.03 20.69 29.53
N LEU A 304 3.84 20.22 29.14
CA LEU A 304 3.08 20.68 27.98
C LEU A 304 2.14 21.86 28.26
N GLN A 305 2.04 22.33 29.50
CA GLN A 305 1.19 23.47 29.85
C GLN A 305 1.69 24.77 29.20
N GLY A 306 0.83 25.43 28.43
CA GLY A 306 1.14 26.70 27.75
C GLY A 306 1.85 26.55 26.40
N TYR A 307 2.11 25.33 25.94
CA TYR A 307 2.82 25.07 24.68
C TYR A 307 1.98 24.21 23.71
N ASP A 308 1.11 24.85 22.94
CA ASP A 308 0.16 24.15 22.07
C ASP A 308 0.82 23.34 20.94
N ASP A 309 1.90 23.86 20.34
CA ASP A 309 2.67 23.15 19.30
C ASP A 309 3.33 21.89 19.88
N TRP A 310 3.92 21.98 21.07
CA TRP A 310 4.52 20.83 21.75
C TRP A 310 3.47 19.81 22.16
N ARG A 311 2.28 20.25 22.58
CA ARG A 311 1.17 19.36 22.92
C ARG A 311 0.71 18.58 21.70
N ARG A 312 0.53 19.26 20.57
CA ARG A 312 0.22 18.63 19.29
C ARG A 312 1.30 17.62 18.90
N ALA A 313 2.58 18.01 18.89
CA ALA A 313 3.67 17.10 18.55
C ALA A 313 3.70 15.85 19.47
N ALA A 314 3.58 16.05 20.78
CA ALA A 314 3.58 14.96 21.76
C ALA A 314 2.39 14.01 21.58
N SER A 315 1.19 14.52 21.26
CA SER A 315 0.02 13.69 20.98
C SER A 315 0.25 12.80 19.75
N TYR A 316 0.81 13.34 18.67
CA TYR A 316 1.17 12.56 17.48
C TYR A 316 2.24 11.52 17.79
N THR A 317 3.32 11.87 18.49
CA THR A 317 4.36 10.91 18.87
C THR A 317 3.87 9.80 19.80
N ALA A 318 2.85 10.07 20.63
CA ALA A 318 2.31 9.08 21.57
C ALA A 318 1.26 8.15 20.96
N TRP A 319 0.44 8.65 20.03
CA TRP A 319 -0.77 7.97 19.53
C TRP A 319 -0.82 7.75 18.01
N GLY A 320 0.12 8.32 17.27
CA GLY A 320 0.24 8.15 15.82
C GLY A 320 0.99 6.90 15.40
#